data_AF-A0A4P8Q6Z4-F1
#
_entry.id   AF-A0A4P8Q6Z4-F1
#
_cell.length_a   1.000
_cell.length_b   1.000
_cell.length_c   1.000
_cell.angle_alpha   90.00
_cell.angle_beta   90.00
_cell.angle_gamma   90.00
#
_symmetry.space_group_name_H-M   'P 1'
#
loop_
_entity.id
_entity.type
_entity.pdbx_description
1 polymer ?
#
loop_
_entity_poly.entity_id
_entity_poly.type
_entity_poly.pdbx_seq_one_letter_code
_entity_poly.pdbx_strand_id
1 'polypeptide(L)'
;MNNYFRYDCALNIAGFYVVLLWDPDYSDTSPWSVRAMSKDEAIQRARADWHAWLKGDDDEDDCESNKLDDPEVFKVYANSWIGERID
;
A
#
# COMPACT_ATOMS: atom_id res chain seq x y z
N MET A 1 34.98 32.25 -11.66
CA MET A 1 34.48 31.00 -12.25
C MET A 1 33.79 30.22 -11.14
N ASN A 2 32.46 30.36 -10.99
CA ASN A 2 31.70 29.66 -9.95
C ASN A 2 30.96 28.49 -10.59
N ASN A 3 31.51 27.28 -10.42
CA ASN A 3 30.81 26.04 -10.69
C ASN A 3 29.86 25.76 -9.51
N TYR A 4 28.63 26.26 -9.62
CA TYR A 4 27.52 25.70 -8.85
C TYR A 4 27.09 24.41 -9.54
N PHE A 5 27.64 23.29 -9.09
CA PHE A 5 27.05 21.99 -9.34
C PHE A 5 25.65 21.98 -8.72
N ARG A 6 24.62 22.18 -9.55
CA ARG A 6 23.25 21.80 -9.20
C ARG A 6 23.25 20.29 -9.05
N TYR A 7 23.23 19.84 -7.81
CA TYR A 7 22.76 18.50 -7.52
C TYR A 7 21.26 18.50 -7.73
N ASP A 8 20.82 18.29 -8.99
CA ASP A 8 19.50 17.75 -9.30
C ASP A 8 19.49 16.27 -8.87
N CYS A 9 19.80 16.02 -7.60
CA CYS A 9 19.45 14.77 -6.96
C CYS A 9 17.97 14.95 -6.63
N ALA A 10 17.10 14.57 -7.56
CA ALA A 10 15.73 14.22 -7.21
C ALA A 10 15.86 13.12 -6.16
N LEU A 11 15.89 13.54 -4.90
CA LEU A 11 15.83 12.69 -3.73
C LEU A 11 14.48 12.02 -3.87
N ASN A 12 14.51 10.84 -4.47
CA ASN A 12 13.38 9.97 -4.69
C ASN A 12 13.06 9.43 -3.29
N ILE A 13 12.41 10.26 -2.48
CA ILE A 13 12.07 9.92 -1.11
C ILE A 13 10.77 9.13 -1.20
N ALA A 14 10.75 7.92 -0.63
CA ALA A 14 9.53 7.14 -0.52
C ALA A 14 8.44 7.99 0.15
N GLY A 15 7.34 8.19 -0.56
CA GLY A 15 6.15 8.88 -0.07
C GLY A 15 5.27 7.93 0.74
N PHE A 16 4.42 8.51 1.58
CA PHE A 16 3.34 7.77 2.23
C PHE A 16 2.10 7.80 1.34
N TYR A 17 1.51 6.63 1.13
CA TYR A 17 0.31 6.43 0.34
C TYR A 17 -0.76 5.74 1.18
N VAL A 18 -2.01 6.14 0.98
CA VAL A 18 -3.17 5.37 1.43
C VAL A 18 -3.89 4.86 0.18
N VAL A 19 -3.96 3.54 0.04
CA VAL A 19 -4.66 2.84 -1.03
C VAL A 19 -5.97 2.30 -0.46
N LEU A 20 -7.10 2.72 -1.03
CA LEU A 20 -8.40 2.15 -0.71
C LEU A 20 -8.62 0.92 -1.59
N LEU A 21 -8.68 -0.25 -0.94
CA LEU A 21 -8.96 -1.53 -1.58
C LEU A 21 -10.40 -1.94 -1.26
N TRP A 22 -11.13 -2.37 -2.28
CA TRP A 22 -12.41 -3.06 -2.11
C TRP A 22 -12.16 -4.54 -1.93
N ASP A 23 -12.63 -5.06 -0.81
CA ASP A 23 -12.68 -6.47 -0.50
C ASP A 23 -14.00 -7.05 -1.04
N PRO A 24 -13.96 -7.92 -2.05
CA PRO A 24 -15.17 -8.48 -2.66
C PRO A 24 -15.94 -9.41 -1.70
N ASP A 25 -15.26 -10.05 -0.75
CA ASP A 25 -15.86 -11.04 0.14
C ASP A 25 -16.60 -10.37 1.30
N TYR A 26 -16.02 -9.30 1.84
CA TYR A 26 -16.61 -8.54 2.93
C TYR A 26 -17.47 -7.37 2.46
N SER A 27 -17.49 -7.11 1.14
CA SER A 27 -18.16 -5.95 0.54
C SER A 27 -17.82 -4.64 1.26
N ASP A 28 -16.52 -4.48 1.55
CA ASP A 28 -15.95 -3.39 2.35
C ASP A 28 -14.86 -2.67 1.55
N THR A 29 -14.73 -1.35 1.77
CA THR A 29 -13.54 -0.59 1.36
C THR A 29 -12.66 -0.33 2.57
N SER A 30 -11.52 -1.02 2.64
CA SER A 30 -10.57 -0.83 3.72
C SER A 30 -9.33 -0.03 3.26
N PRO A 31 -8.80 0.89 4.10
CA PRO A 31 -7.61 1.65 3.77
C PRO A 31 -6.31 0.90 4.10
N TRP A 32 -5.41 0.76 3.12
CA TRP A 32 -4.05 0.25 3.31
C TRP A 32 -3.01 1.35 3.20
N SER A 33 -2.21 1.49 4.24
CA SER A 33 -1.17 2.50 4.31
C SER A 33 0.21 1.93 4.01
N VAL A 34 0.89 2.48 3.02
CA VAL A 34 2.17 1.94 2.55
C VAL A 34 3.16 3.07 2.26
N ARG A 35 4.44 2.78 2.49
CA ARG A 35 5.54 3.60 1.98
C ARG A 35 5.97 3.05 0.62
N ALA A 36 6.05 3.94 -0.37
CA ALA A 36 6.42 3.57 -1.73
C ALA A 36 7.08 4.74 -2.46
N MET A 37 7.86 4.44 -3.49
CA MET A 37 8.52 5.43 -4.36
C MET A 37 7.57 5.97 -5.42
N SER A 38 6.49 5.23 -5.70
CA SER A 38 5.50 5.57 -6.72
C SER A 38 4.11 5.07 -6.33
N LYS A 39 3.09 5.57 -7.04
CA LYS A 39 1.72 5.11 -6.91
C LYS A 39 1.56 3.62 -7.24
N ASP A 40 2.25 3.14 -8.28
CA ASP A 40 2.12 1.75 -8.73
C ASP A 40 2.72 0.77 -7.72
N GLU A 41 3.89 1.13 -7.17
CA GLU A 41 4.50 0.38 -6.08
C GLU A 41 3.60 0.38 -4.82
N ALA A 42 2.94 1.50 -4.51
CA ALA A 42 2.00 1.57 -3.40
C ALA A 42 0.83 0.59 -3.59
N ILE A 43 0.27 0.52 -4.80
CA ILE A 43 -0.82 -0.43 -5.12
C ILE A 43 -0.34 -1.88 -4.97
N GLN A 44 0.82 -2.22 -5.54
CA GLN A 44 1.37 -3.57 -5.45
C GLN A 44 1.61 -4.01 -4.00
N ARG A 45 2.18 -3.12 -3.18
CA ARG A 45 2.40 -3.39 -1.75
C ARG A 45 1.09 -3.55 -0.99
N ALA A 46 0.12 -2.66 -1.19
CA ALA A 46 -1.18 -2.73 -0.52
C ALA A 46 -1.91 -4.05 -0.82
N ARG A 47 -1.87 -4.52 -2.08
CA ARG A 47 -2.43 -5.83 -2.46
C ARG A 47 -1.71 -7.00 -1.78
N ALA A 48 -0.38 -6.97 -1.77
CA ALA A 48 0.40 -8.00 -1.11
C ALA A 48 0.09 -8.07 0.40
N ASP A 49 -0.04 -6.92 1.06
CA ASP A 49 -0.42 -6.83 2.47
C ASP A 49 -1.84 -7.36 2.72
N TRP A 50 -2.80 -7.07 1.84
CA TRP A 50 -4.16 -7.63 1.92
C TRP A 50 -4.15 -9.16 1.78
N HIS A 51 -3.45 -9.71 0.79
CA HIS A 51 -3.32 -11.16 0.63
C HIS A 51 -2.60 -11.82 1.80
N ALA A 52 -1.63 -11.15 2.42
CA ALA A 52 -0.95 -11.66 3.61
C ALA A 52 -1.89 -11.67 4.82
N TRP A 53 -2.70 -10.62 5.00
CA TRP A 53 -3.70 -10.54 6.07
C TRP A 53 -4.74 -11.65 5.98
N LEU A 54 -5.21 -11.98 4.76
CA LEU A 54 -6.14 -13.08 4.52
C LEU A 54 -5.57 -14.46 4.84
N LYS A 55 -4.24 -14.61 4.82
CA LYS A 55 -3.51 -15.86 5.07
C LYS A 55 -3.09 -16.01 6.54
N GLY A 56 -3.80 -15.37 7.47
CA GLY A 56 -3.42 -15.21 8.89
C GLY A 56 -2.67 -16.37 9.56
N ASP A 57 -1.82 -16.02 10.52
CA ASP A 57 -0.70 -16.75 11.13
C ASP A 57 -0.95 -18.11 11.83
N ASP A 58 -2.13 -18.71 11.79
CA ASP A 58 -2.31 -20.08 12.30
C ASP A 58 -3.58 -20.73 11.72
N ASP A 59 -3.51 -22.05 11.65
CA ASP A 59 -4.57 -23.02 11.34
C ASP A 59 -4.72 -23.43 9.87
N GLU A 60 -4.06 -24.56 9.62
CA GLU A 60 -4.47 -25.66 8.77
C GLU A 60 -5.98 -25.66 8.43
N ASP A 61 -6.29 -25.88 7.15
CA ASP A 61 -7.59 -26.33 6.62
C ASP A 61 -8.64 -25.35 6.05
N ASP A 62 -8.38 -24.06 5.84
CA ASP A 62 -9.24 -23.24 4.94
C ASP A 62 -8.55 -22.91 3.61
N CYS A 63 -8.40 -23.96 2.82
CA CYS A 63 -8.10 -23.90 1.39
C CYS A 63 -9.28 -23.33 0.57
N GLU A 64 -9.71 -22.10 0.84
CA GLU A 64 -10.50 -21.29 -0.12
C GLU A 64 -9.76 -20.01 -0.56
N SER A 65 -8.55 -19.73 -0.04
CA SER A 65 -7.72 -18.58 -0.43
C SER A 65 -7.28 -18.57 -1.90
N ASN A 66 -7.43 -19.67 -2.62
CA ASN A 66 -7.07 -19.80 -4.05
C ASN A 66 -8.17 -19.31 -5.02
N LYS A 67 -9.30 -18.78 -4.51
CA LYS A 67 -10.40 -18.26 -5.33
C LYS A 67 -10.71 -16.78 -5.10
N LEU A 68 -9.98 -16.10 -4.23
CA LEU A 68 -10.31 -14.71 -3.92
C LEU A 68 -9.90 -13.84 -5.10
N ASP A 69 -10.87 -13.11 -5.65
CA ASP A 69 -10.63 -12.14 -6.71
C ASP A 69 -9.65 -11.06 -6.19
N ASP A 70 -8.77 -10.58 -7.06
CA ASP A 70 -7.85 -9.48 -6.72
C ASP A 70 -8.65 -8.27 -6.21
N PRO A 71 -8.23 -7.61 -5.13
CA PRO A 71 -8.98 -6.48 -4.59
C PRO A 71 -8.94 -5.31 -5.58
N GLU A 72 -10.09 -4.67 -5.75
CA GLU A 72 -10.23 -3.52 -6.64
C GLU A 72 -9.67 -2.25 -5.98
N VAL A 73 -8.88 -1.48 -6.72
CA VAL A 73 -8.32 -0.21 -6.22
C VAL A 73 -9.29 0.92 -6.51
N PHE A 74 -10.00 1.39 -5.48
CA PHE A 74 -10.94 2.51 -5.62
C PHE A 74 -10.25 3.86 -5.73
N LYS A 75 -9.27 4.09 -4.87
CA LYS A 75 -8.61 5.40 -4.77
C LYS A 75 -7.24 5.28 -4.14
N VAL A 76 -6.32 6.15 -4.58
CA VAL A 76 -4.99 6.26 -3.98
C VAL A 76 -4.74 7.70 -3.61
N TYR A 77 -4.36 7.93 -2.36
CA TYR A 77 -3.98 9.23 -1.83
C TYR A 77 -2.46 9.25 -1.66
N ALA A 78 -1.78 10.16 -2.35
CA ALA A 78 -0.33 10.37 -2.24
C ALA A 78 -0.03 11.43 -1.16
N ASN A 79 1.19 11.39 -0.59
CA ASN A 79 1.60 12.28 0.50
C ASN A 79 0.63 12.28 1.68
N SER A 80 0.00 11.14 1.93
CA SER A 80 -0.98 11.00 3.00
C SER A 80 -0.26 10.78 4.30
N TRP A 81 -0.45 11.70 5.25
CA TRP A 81 0.00 11.48 6.61
C TRP A 81 -0.88 10.43 7.28
N ILE A 82 -0.28 9.40 7.85
CA ILE A 82 -0.93 8.72 8.97
C ILE A 82 -0.28 9.35 10.18
N GLY A 83 -1.06 10.17 10.89
CA GLY A 83 -0.62 10.70 12.17
C GLY A 83 -0.29 9.52 13.06
N GLU A 84 0.96 9.44 13.52
CA GLU A 84 1.32 8.50 14.59
C GLU A 84 0.35 8.74 15.76
N ARG A 85 -0.20 7.66 16.31
CA ARG A 85 -0.84 7.73 17.62
C ARG A 85 0.28 8.13 18.58
N ILE A 86 0.20 9.35 19.11
CA ILE A 86 1.06 9.77 20.22
C ILE A 86 0.41 9.16 21.45
N ASP A 87 1.01 8.07 21.92
CA ASP A 87 0.70 7.43 23.19
C ASP A 87 1.33 8.22 24.35
#